data_AF-A0A7N2LPC5-F1
#
_entry.id   AF-A0A7N2LPC5-F1
#
_cell.length_a   1.000
_cell.length_b   1.000
_cell.length_c   1.000
_cell.angle_alpha   90.00
_cell.angle_beta   90.00
_cell.angle_gamma   90.00
#
_symmetry.space_group_name_H-M   'P 1'
#
loop_
_entity.id
_entity.type
_entity.pdbx_description
1 polymer ?
#
loop_
_entity_poly.entity_id
_entity_poly.type
_entity_poly.pdbx_seq_one_letter_code
_entity_poly.pdbx_strand_id
1 'polypeptide(L)'
;MYLEMGSELGPIDCFKKFHTKKDGEEWTTDHVKTLYENMDAIKAKVVFEGIETNDYQIFCEVVGEPNHGRILGMGIGIKAKDVYGLTSSGKGCSKHCREDFTKEKEDLEAHLREEMDSKLAKVVEKLEEKFAQKLQSMGIPQQSNIDPATTDGTSRDEEDNSNNNIEVVNNLKGDLEED
;
A
#
# COMPACT_ATOMS: atom_id res chain seq x y z
N MET A 1 -24.00 -28.71 -8.24
CA MET A 1 -23.75 -28.00 -9.51
C MET A 1 -22.88 -26.81 -9.16
N TYR A 2 -21.60 -26.85 -9.54
CA TYR A 2 -20.71 -25.70 -9.34
C TYR A 2 -21.16 -24.61 -10.31
N LEU A 3 -21.47 -23.42 -9.79
CA LEU A 3 -21.61 -22.24 -10.62
C LEU A 3 -20.22 -21.96 -11.19
N GLU A 4 -20.08 -22.22 -12.48
CA GLU A 4 -18.93 -21.81 -13.28
C GLU A 4 -18.79 -20.30 -13.09
N MET A 5 -17.82 -19.88 -12.27
CA MET A 5 -17.49 -18.47 -12.08
C MET A 5 -17.20 -17.92 -13.47
N GLY A 6 -18.12 -17.09 -13.98
CA GLY A 6 -17.97 -16.45 -15.28
C GLY A 6 -16.59 -15.82 -15.33
N SER A 7 -15.75 -16.33 -16.22
CA SER A 7 -14.37 -15.87 -16.36
C SER A 7 -14.37 -14.35 -16.50
N GLU A 8 -13.53 -13.69 -15.71
CA GLU A 8 -13.38 -12.24 -15.76
C GLU A 8 -12.98 -11.85 -17.19
N LEU A 9 -13.88 -11.15 -17.88
CA LEU A 9 -13.66 -10.76 -19.26
C LEU A 9 -12.56 -9.70 -19.31
N GLY A 10 -11.61 -9.86 -20.23
CA GLY A 10 -10.58 -8.85 -20.44
C GLY A 10 -11.17 -7.52 -20.93
N PRO A 11 -10.42 -6.41 -20.83
CA PRO A 11 -10.89 -5.09 -21.29
C PRO A 11 -11.36 -5.06 -22.75
N ILE A 12 -10.69 -5.80 -23.63
CA ILE A 12 -11.03 -5.90 -25.05
C ILE A 12 -12.33 -6.69 -25.25
N ASP A 13 -12.53 -7.76 -24.49
CA ASP A 13 -13.76 -8.57 -24.53
C ASP A 13 -14.96 -7.79 -23.99
N CYS A 14 -14.74 -7.04 -22.91
CA CYS A 14 -15.71 -6.09 -22.38
C CYS A 14 -16.08 -5.05 -23.45
N PHE A 15 -15.08 -4.45 -24.10
CA PHE A 15 -15.30 -3.46 -25.16
C PHE A 15 -16.19 -4.02 -26.27
N LYS A 16 -15.89 -5.21 -26.79
CA LYS A 16 -16.73 -5.89 -27.78
C LYS A 16 -18.15 -6.08 -27.28
N LYS A 17 -18.32 -6.69 -26.10
CA LYS A 17 -19.64 -6.98 -25.53
C LYS A 17 -20.52 -5.74 -25.34
N PHE A 18 -19.94 -4.61 -24.94
CA PHE A 18 -20.68 -3.37 -24.74
C PHE A 18 -21.03 -2.64 -26.04
N HIS A 19 -20.33 -2.91 -27.14
CA HIS A 19 -20.51 -2.20 -28.40
C HIS A 19 -21.00 -3.06 -29.57
N THR A 20 -21.30 -4.33 -29.33
CA THR A 20 -22.10 -5.18 -30.22
C THR A 20 -23.57 -5.15 -29.82
N LYS A 21 -24.48 -5.30 -30.78
CA LYS A 21 -25.93 -5.46 -30.53
C LYS A 21 -26.19 -6.75 -29.73
N LYS A 22 -27.44 -6.95 -29.28
CA LYS A 22 -27.84 -8.15 -28.49
C LYS A 22 -27.48 -9.47 -29.17
N ASP A 23 -27.37 -9.47 -30.49
CA ASP A 23 -27.04 -10.65 -31.31
C ASP A 23 -25.53 -10.93 -31.38
N GLY A 24 -24.69 -10.06 -30.80
CA GLY A 24 -23.24 -10.26 -30.63
C GLY A 24 -22.39 -10.11 -31.89
N GLU A 25 -23.00 -10.08 -33.07
CA GLU A 25 -22.30 -10.04 -34.37
C GLU A 25 -22.21 -8.64 -34.99
N GLU A 26 -23.19 -7.77 -34.73
CA GLU A 26 -23.27 -6.46 -35.36
C GLU A 26 -22.77 -5.35 -34.43
N TRP A 27 -21.84 -4.54 -34.92
CA TRP A 27 -21.30 -3.39 -34.20
C TRP A 27 -22.33 -2.25 -34.12
N THR A 28 -22.30 -1.49 -33.04
CA THR A 28 -23.18 -0.31 -32.84
C THR A 28 -22.84 0.83 -33.80
N THR A 29 -21.56 1.00 -34.14
CA THR A 29 -21.07 2.02 -35.08
C THR A 29 -19.81 1.52 -35.80
N ASP A 30 -19.58 2.01 -37.02
CA ASP A 30 -18.37 1.71 -37.79
C ASP A 30 -17.09 2.14 -37.07
N HIS A 31 -17.14 3.28 -36.37
CA HIS A 31 -15.99 3.77 -35.60
C HIS A 31 -15.53 2.78 -34.52
N VAL A 32 -16.47 2.21 -33.77
CA VAL A 32 -16.16 1.21 -32.74
C VAL A 32 -15.60 -0.06 -33.38
N LYS A 33 -16.15 -0.48 -34.53
CA LYS A 33 -15.61 -1.61 -35.29
C LYS A 33 -14.13 -1.39 -35.65
N THR A 34 -13.78 -0.21 -36.17
CA THR A 34 -12.39 0.15 -36.47
C THR A 34 -11.49 0.12 -35.22
N LEU A 35 -11.97 0.60 -34.06
CA LEU A 35 -11.21 0.52 -32.82
C LEU A 35 -10.94 -0.93 -32.41
N TYR A 36 -11.92 -1.82 -32.51
CA TYR A 36 -11.72 -3.23 -32.20
C TYR A 36 -10.74 -3.91 -33.16
N GLU A 37 -10.86 -3.64 -34.46
CA GLU A 37 -9.93 -4.16 -35.48
C GLU A 37 -8.48 -3.68 -35.22
N ASN A 38 -8.30 -2.44 -34.76
CA ASN A 38 -6.99 -1.93 -34.37
C ASN A 38 -6.43 -2.68 -33.15
N MET A 39 -7.25 -2.98 -32.13
CA MET A 39 -6.82 -3.78 -30.98
C MET A 39 -6.39 -5.18 -31.40
N ASP A 40 -7.15 -5.82 -32.30
CA ASP A 40 -6.86 -7.16 -32.81
C ASP A 40 -5.57 -7.18 -33.65
N ALA A 41 -5.36 -6.15 -34.48
CA ALA A 41 -4.12 -5.99 -35.24
C ALA A 41 -2.88 -5.79 -34.34
N ILE A 42 -3.01 -4.98 -33.27
CA ILE A 42 -1.93 -4.81 -32.29
C ILE A 42 -1.67 -6.12 -31.55
N LYS A 43 -2.73 -6.83 -31.13
CA LYS A 43 -2.61 -8.14 -30.47
C LYS A 43 -1.87 -9.15 -31.37
N ALA A 44 -2.22 -9.21 -32.66
CA ALA A 44 -1.52 -10.07 -33.62
C ALA A 44 -0.05 -9.67 -33.80
N LYS A 45 0.26 -8.37 -33.84
CA LYS A 45 1.63 -7.86 -33.93
C LYS A 45 2.46 -8.21 -32.70
N VAL A 46 1.92 -8.04 -31.50
CA VAL A 46 2.56 -8.41 -30.22
C VAL A 46 2.89 -9.89 -30.18
N VAL A 47 1.94 -10.74 -30.58
CA VAL A 47 2.14 -12.19 -30.68
C VAL A 47 3.23 -12.53 -31.69
N PHE A 48 3.29 -11.83 -32.81
CA PHE A 48 4.33 -12.03 -33.83
C PHE A 48 5.72 -11.58 -33.35
N GLU A 49 5.82 -10.46 -32.65
CA GLU A 49 7.08 -9.91 -32.14
C GLU A 49 7.56 -10.61 -30.85
N GLY A 50 6.74 -11.47 -30.25
CA GLY A 50 7.05 -12.18 -29.00
C GLY A 50 7.14 -11.26 -27.79
N ILE A 51 6.50 -10.08 -27.87
CA ILE A 51 6.45 -9.12 -26.77
C ILE A 51 5.38 -9.57 -25.77
N GLU A 52 5.69 -9.48 -24.48
CA GLU A 52 4.68 -9.68 -23.44
C GLU A 52 3.90 -8.37 -23.25
N THR A 53 2.65 -8.32 -23.72
CA THR A 53 1.77 -7.14 -23.60
C THR A 53 0.41 -7.58 -23.07
N ASN A 54 -0.15 -6.80 -22.14
CA ASN A 54 -1.47 -7.08 -21.56
C ASN A 54 -2.58 -6.47 -22.43
N ASP A 55 -3.71 -7.16 -22.56
CA ASP A 55 -4.94 -6.66 -23.18
C ASP A 55 -5.35 -5.25 -22.69
N TYR A 56 -5.09 -4.92 -21.43
CA TYR A 56 -5.32 -3.57 -20.90
C TYR A 56 -4.43 -2.51 -21.55
N GLN A 57 -3.15 -2.82 -21.80
CA GLN A 57 -2.23 -1.88 -22.46
C GLN A 57 -2.64 -1.65 -23.91
N ILE A 58 -3.00 -2.72 -24.63
CA ILE A 58 -3.50 -2.63 -26.01
C ILE A 58 -4.80 -1.80 -26.05
N PHE A 59 -5.70 -2.04 -25.10
CA PHE A 59 -6.94 -1.27 -24.98
C PHE A 59 -6.66 0.23 -24.78
N CYS A 60 -5.78 0.59 -23.85
CA CYS A 60 -5.42 1.99 -23.59
C CYS A 60 -4.68 2.65 -24.75
N GLU A 61 -3.88 1.90 -25.51
CA GLU A 61 -3.20 2.45 -26.69
C GLU A 61 -4.20 2.83 -27.80
N VAL A 62 -5.27 2.05 -27.96
CA VAL A 62 -6.28 2.29 -29.00
C VAL A 62 -7.37 3.27 -28.55
N VAL A 63 -7.92 3.09 -27.34
CA VAL A 63 -9.06 3.88 -26.82
C VAL A 63 -8.60 5.11 -26.06
N GLY A 64 -7.33 5.14 -25.66
CA GLY A 64 -6.76 6.13 -24.76
C GLY A 64 -6.84 5.69 -23.29
N GLU A 65 -5.99 6.30 -22.47
CA GLU A 65 -6.06 6.10 -21.02
C GLU A 65 -7.42 6.54 -20.46
N PRO A 66 -7.90 5.89 -19.39
CA PRO A 66 -9.07 6.35 -18.66
C PRO A 66 -8.88 7.83 -18.28
N ASN A 67 -9.64 8.70 -18.96
CA ASN A 67 -9.59 10.13 -18.71
C ASN A 67 -10.04 10.40 -17.27
N HIS A 68 -9.08 10.65 -16.38
CA HIS A 68 -9.35 10.94 -14.98
C HIS A 68 -10.24 12.18 -14.89
N GLY A 69 -11.46 11.96 -14.42
CA GLY A 69 -12.43 13.01 -14.13
C GLY A 69 -13.59 13.14 -15.11
N ARG A 70 -13.71 12.37 -16.20
CA ARG A 70 -14.97 12.32 -16.96
C ARG A 70 -15.97 11.42 -16.23
N ILE A 71 -17.12 11.97 -15.86
CA ILE A 71 -18.17 11.18 -15.22
C ILE A 71 -18.92 10.41 -16.31
N LEU A 72 -18.89 9.09 -16.22
CA LEU A 72 -19.62 8.20 -17.12
C LEU A 72 -21.13 8.54 -17.06
N GLY A 73 -21.77 8.70 -18.22
CA GLY A 73 -23.20 8.99 -18.33
C GLY A 73 -23.60 10.47 -18.30
N MET A 74 -22.67 11.39 -18.05
CA MET A 74 -22.95 12.84 -18.03
C MET A 74 -22.64 13.58 -19.33
N GLY A 75 -22.25 12.86 -20.38
CA GLY A 75 -21.96 13.44 -21.69
C GLY A 75 -20.51 13.90 -21.88
N ILE A 76 -20.17 14.26 -23.12
CA ILE A 76 -18.80 14.61 -23.51
C ILE A 76 -18.40 15.94 -22.87
N GLY A 77 -17.30 15.91 -22.11
CA GLY A 77 -16.64 17.11 -21.59
C GLY A 77 -17.01 17.46 -20.15
N ILE A 78 -18.02 16.81 -19.57
CA ILE A 78 -18.40 17.01 -18.18
C ILE A 78 -17.41 16.32 -17.25
N LYS A 79 -16.67 17.13 -16.48
CA LYS A 79 -15.73 16.66 -15.48
C LYS A 79 -16.39 16.57 -14.10
N ALA A 80 -15.79 15.80 -13.20
CA ALA A 80 -16.25 15.69 -11.81
C ALA A 80 -16.40 17.05 -11.11
N LYS A 81 -15.52 18.00 -11.43
CA LYS A 81 -15.62 19.38 -10.95
C LYS A 81 -16.87 20.12 -11.44
N ASP A 82 -17.40 19.78 -12.61
CA ASP A 82 -18.55 20.45 -13.23
C ASP A 82 -19.86 19.94 -12.62
N VAL A 83 -19.88 18.69 -12.13
CA VAL A 83 -21.05 18.08 -11.46
C VAL A 83 -21.01 18.27 -9.95
N TYR A 84 -19.86 17.99 -9.33
CA TYR A 84 -19.71 18.01 -7.88
C TYR A 84 -19.15 19.34 -7.35
N GLY A 85 -18.98 20.35 -8.21
CA GLY A 85 -18.49 21.67 -7.81
C GLY A 85 -17.05 21.68 -7.27
N LEU A 86 -16.26 20.64 -7.58
CA LEU A 86 -14.90 20.46 -7.07
C LEU A 86 -13.93 21.43 -7.77
N THR A 87 -14.03 22.72 -7.43
CA THR A 87 -13.06 23.71 -7.87
C THR A 87 -11.68 23.40 -7.28
N SER A 88 -10.61 23.61 -8.05
CA SER A 88 -9.22 23.51 -7.60
C SER A 88 -8.87 24.49 -6.47
N SER A 89 -9.81 25.34 -6.04
CA SER A 89 -9.74 26.08 -4.80
C SER A 89 -10.08 25.10 -3.68
N GLY A 90 -9.05 24.57 -3.01
CA GLY A 90 -9.14 23.66 -1.87
C GLY A 90 -9.77 24.27 -0.61
N LYS A 91 -10.93 24.91 -0.73
CA LYS A 91 -11.75 25.45 0.36
C LYS A 91 -13.14 24.80 0.46
N GLY A 92 -13.48 23.89 -0.45
CA GLY A 92 -14.82 23.29 -0.52
C GLY A 92 -14.93 21.82 -0.12
N CYS A 93 -13.86 21.15 0.29
CA CYS A 93 -13.96 19.80 0.85
C CYS A 93 -14.24 19.94 2.35
N SER A 94 -15.45 19.54 2.74
CA SER A 94 -15.91 19.44 4.12
C SER A 94 -14.80 18.90 5.03
N LYS A 95 -14.53 19.63 6.13
CA LYS A 95 -13.55 19.27 7.17
C LYS A 95 -13.64 17.78 7.57
N HIS A 96 -14.85 17.23 7.59
CA HIS A 96 -15.12 15.81 7.86
C HIS A 96 -14.41 14.84 6.93
N CYS A 97 -14.39 15.08 5.61
CA CYS A 97 -13.75 14.12 4.70
C CYS A 97 -12.25 14.02 4.95
N ARG A 98 -11.59 15.10 5.40
CA ARG A 98 -10.17 15.08 5.73
C ARG A 98 -9.92 14.40 7.08
N GLU A 99 -10.79 14.64 8.06
CA GLU A 99 -10.71 14.06 9.41
C GLU A 99 -10.88 12.53 9.39
N ASP A 100 -11.81 12.02 8.57
CA ASP A 100 -12.08 10.58 8.45
C ASP A 100 -10.87 9.82 7.89
N PHE A 101 -10.24 10.32 6.82
CA PHE A 101 -9.02 9.69 6.27
C PHE A 101 -7.83 9.75 7.21
N THR A 102 -7.68 10.80 8.00
CA THR A 102 -6.58 10.88 8.97
C THR A 102 -6.76 9.89 10.11
N LYS A 103 -8.00 9.70 10.57
CA LYS A 103 -8.32 8.76 11.64
C LYS A 103 -8.19 7.31 11.16
N GLU A 104 -8.72 6.98 10.00
CA GLU A 104 -8.61 5.63 9.42
C GLU A 104 -7.15 5.23 9.17
N LYS A 105 -6.30 6.19 8.75
CA LYS A 105 -4.86 5.98 8.61
C LYS A 105 -4.19 5.67 9.94
N GLU A 106 -4.50 6.44 10.99
CA GLU A 106 -3.94 6.26 12.32
C GLU A 106 -4.37 4.90 12.92
N ASP A 107 -5.64 4.53 12.77
CA ASP A 107 -6.18 3.25 13.23
C ASP A 107 -5.51 2.06 12.50
N LEU A 108 -5.28 2.18 11.18
CA LEU A 108 -4.59 1.17 10.39
C LEU A 108 -3.11 1.03 10.80
N GLU A 109 -2.43 2.14 11.03
CA GLU A 109 -1.03 2.15 11.48
C GLU A 109 -0.88 1.53 12.87
N ALA A 110 -1.80 1.84 13.79
CA ALA A 110 -1.84 1.24 15.12
C ALA A 110 -2.08 -0.29 15.05
N HIS A 111 -3.03 -0.73 14.22
CA HIS A 111 -3.31 -2.16 14.04
C HIS A 111 -2.10 -2.92 13.47
N LEU A 112 -1.41 -2.35 12.48
CA LEU A 112 -0.19 -2.95 11.91
C LEU A 112 0.92 -3.06 12.96
N ARG A 113 1.10 -2.01 13.78
CA ARG A 113 2.10 -2.01 14.86
C ARG A 113 1.80 -3.09 15.89
N GLU A 114 0.55 -3.19 16.33
CA GLU A 114 0.11 -4.23 17.28
C GLU A 114 0.30 -5.64 16.70
N GLU A 115 -0.02 -5.85 15.42
CA GLU A 115 0.17 -7.14 14.76
C GLU A 115 1.65 -7.53 14.69
N MET A 116 2.52 -6.57 14.38
CA MET A 116 3.98 -6.78 14.37
C MET A 116 4.51 -7.09 15.77
N ASP A 117 4.09 -6.34 16.78
CA ASP A 117 4.50 -6.55 18.18
C ASP A 117 4.03 -7.93 18.69
N SER A 118 2.79 -8.34 18.36
CA SER A 118 2.26 -9.67 18.69
C SER A 118 3.04 -10.81 18.01
N LYS A 119 3.42 -10.63 16.75
CA LYS A 119 4.25 -11.60 16.02
C LYS A 119 5.65 -11.69 16.61
N LEU A 120 6.25 -10.55 16.97
CA LEU A 120 7.57 -10.51 17.60
C LEU A 120 7.55 -11.22 18.95
N ALA A 121 6.56 -10.94 19.80
CA ALA A 121 6.40 -11.60 21.09
C ALA A 121 6.32 -13.13 20.96
N LYS A 122 5.55 -13.64 19.99
CA LYS A 122 5.45 -15.09 19.72
C LYS A 122 6.77 -15.71 19.25
N VAL A 123 7.60 -14.97 18.53
CA VAL A 123 8.92 -15.45 18.09
C VAL A 123 9.89 -15.49 19.28
N VAL A 124 9.85 -14.47 20.14
CA VAL A 124 10.67 -14.40 21.36
C VAL A 124 10.30 -15.54 22.31
N GLU A 125 9.02 -15.75 22.59
CA GLU A 125 8.54 -16.85 23.46
C GLU A 125 9.03 -18.22 22.96
N LYS A 126 8.88 -18.50 21.65
CA LYS A 126 9.38 -19.74 21.04
C LYS A 126 10.90 -19.88 21.12
N LEU A 127 11.63 -18.77 21.09
CA LEU A 127 13.08 -18.77 21.20
C LEU A 127 13.52 -19.05 22.65
N GLU A 128 12.87 -18.42 23.62
CA GLU A 128 13.10 -18.65 25.05
C GLU A 128 12.79 -20.09 25.44
N GLU A 129 11.68 -20.66 24.95
CA GLU A 129 11.33 -22.06 25.18
C GLU A 129 12.40 -23.00 24.61
N LYS A 130 12.85 -22.77 23.37
CA LYS A 130 13.93 -23.55 22.75
C LYS A 130 15.24 -23.41 23.52
N PHE A 131 15.54 -22.22 24.04
CA PHE A 131 16.74 -21.97 24.83
C PHE A 131 16.68 -22.70 26.18
N ALA A 132 15.54 -22.67 26.86
CA ALA A 132 15.32 -23.41 28.10
C ALA A 132 15.44 -24.94 27.89
N GLN A 133 14.82 -25.48 26.83
CA GLN A 133 14.95 -26.89 26.45
C GLN A 133 16.42 -27.26 26.17
N LYS A 134 17.17 -26.38 25.48
CA LYS A 134 18.60 -26.57 25.21
C LYS A 134 19.42 -26.59 26.50
N LEU A 135 19.15 -25.71 27.47
CA LEU A 135 19.83 -25.68 28.77
C LEU A 135 19.55 -26.93 29.61
N GLN A 136 18.29 -27.38 29.64
CA GLN A 136 17.91 -28.64 30.31
C GLN A 136 18.58 -29.85 29.63
N SER A 137 18.66 -29.87 28.30
CA SER A 137 19.33 -30.92 27.53
C SER A 137 20.85 -30.92 27.69
N MET A 138 21.48 -29.78 28.05
CA MET A 138 22.93 -29.67 28.24
C MET A 138 23.40 -29.97 29.66
N GLY A 139 22.51 -30.33 30.59
CA GLY A 139 22.89 -30.91 31.88
C GLY A 139 23.83 -30.03 32.71
N ILE A 140 23.53 -28.74 32.85
CA ILE A 140 24.22 -27.88 33.82
C ILE A 140 23.50 -28.02 35.18
N PRO A 141 24.17 -28.51 36.23
CA PRO A 141 23.56 -28.59 37.56
C PRO A 141 23.23 -27.17 38.04
N GLN A 142 21.98 -26.93 38.44
CA GLN A 142 21.65 -25.73 39.21
C GLN A 142 22.45 -25.80 40.52
N GLN A 143 23.45 -24.92 40.65
CA GLN A 143 24.10 -24.71 41.94
C GLN A 143 23.07 -24.11 42.90
N SER A 144 22.73 -24.93 43.89
CA SER A 144 21.91 -24.62 45.03
C SER A 144 22.42 -23.41 45.81
N ASN A 145 21.48 -22.56 46.21
CA ASN A 145 21.43 -21.78 47.45
C ASN A 145 22.76 -21.19 47.96
N ILE A 146 22.94 -19.90 47.73
CA ILE A 146 23.77 -19.07 48.61
C ILE A 146 22.80 -18.33 49.54
N ASP A 147 22.79 -18.74 50.80
CA ASP A 147 22.09 -18.06 51.89
C ASP A 147 22.66 -16.63 52.08
N PRO A 148 21.82 -15.59 52.19
CA PRO A 148 22.28 -14.26 52.53
C PRO A 148 22.29 -14.10 54.05
N ALA A 149 23.43 -14.39 54.69
CA ALA A 149 23.66 -13.99 56.07
C ALA A 149 25.09 -13.46 56.27
N THR A 150 25.16 -12.14 56.42
CA THR A 150 26.02 -11.41 57.36
C THR A 150 27.53 -11.55 57.21
N THR A 151 28.19 -10.47 56.79
CA THR A 151 29.16 -9.76 57.64
C THR A 151 29.32 -8.31 57.18
N ASP A 152 29.09 -7.40 58.12
CA ASP A 152 29.47 -5.98 58.08
C ASP A 152 30.94 -5.75 57.71
N GLY A 153 31.20 -4.61 57.06
CA GLY A 153 32.57 -4.16 56.77
C GLY A 153 32.63 -2.84 56.01
N THR A 154 32.28 -1.75 56.69
CA THR A 154 32.66 -0.35 56.46
C THR A 154 33.87 -0.10 55.54
N SER A 155 33.71 0.74 54.49
CA SER A 155 34.37 2.06 54.42
C SER A 155 34.20 2.79 53.07
N ARG A 156 33.64 4.00 53.15
CA ARG A 156 34.08 5.29 52.57
C ARG A 156 34.23 5.49 51.05
N ASP A 157 33.47 6.49 50.61
CA ASP A 157 33.83 7.66 49.78
C ASP A 157 34.54 7.38 48.44
N GLU A 158 33.92 7.69 47.30
CA GLU A 158 33.93 9.04 46.71
C GLU A 158 32.97 9.13 45.51
N GLU A 159 32.43 10.33 45.35
CA GLU A 159 31.61 10.79 44.24
C GLU A 159 32.44 10.79 42.94
N ASP A 160 31.81 10.48 41.81
CA ASP A 160 32.11 11.29 40.62
C ASP A 160 30.91 11.37 39.69
N ASN A 161 30.32 12.57 39.72
CA ASN A 161 29.24 13.07 38.91
C ASN A 161 29.84 13.64 37.61
N SER A 162 29.55 13.05 36.47
CA SER A 162 29.73 13.72 35.18
C SER A 162 28.46 13.63 34.33
N ASN A 163 27.61 14.64 34.54
CA ASN A 163 26.57 15.08 33.61
C ASN A 163 27.20 15.54 32.28
N ASN A 164 27.08 14.74 31.23
CA ASN A 164 27.36 15.21 29.87
C ASN A 164 26.06 15.67 29.20
N ASN A 165 25.73 16.93 29.45
CA ASN A 165 24.75 17.69 28.68
C ASN A 165 25.45 18.15 27.38
N ILE A 166 25.15 17.52 26.24
CA ILE A 166 25.58 18.03 24.92
C ILE A 166 24.43 18.85 24.32
N GLU A 167 24.66 20.16 24.25
CA GLU A 167 23.84 21.15 23.58
C GLU A 167 23.77 20.86 22.08
N VAL A 168 22.55 20.63 21.55
CA VAL A 168 22.30 20.62 20.11
C VAL A 168 22.16 22.07 19.65
N VAL A 169 23.24 22.63 19.12
CA VAL A 169 23.24 23.96 18.51
C VAL A 169 22.56 23.88 17.14
N ASN A 170 21.36 24.46 17.05
CA ASN A 170 20.64 24.69 15.80
C ASN A 170 21.33 25.80 15.00
N ASN A 171 21.98 25.46 13.90
CA ASN A 171 22.45 26.43 12.91
C ASN A 171 21.46 26.50 11.73
N LEU A 172 20.48 27.40 11.87
CA LEU A 172 19.78 28.02 10.75
C LEU A 172 20.70 29.08 10.15
N LYS A 173 21.17 28.88 8.92
CA LYS A 173 21.71 29.96 8.09
C LYS A 173 21.04 29.90 6.73
N GLY A 174 20.15 30.85 6.51
CA GLY A 174 19.55 31.13 5.23
C GLY A 174 20.46 31.99 4.34
N ASP A 175 19.85 32.31 3.20
CA ASP A 175 20.21 33.27 2.16
C ASP A 175 21.10 32.73 1.04
N LEU A 176 20.55 32.79 -0.17
CA LEU A 176 21.13 33.18 -1.46
C LEU A 176 20.01 32.97 -2.50
N GLU A 177 19.19 33.99 -2.77
CA GLU A 177 19.37 35.07 -3.76
C GLU A 177 19.02 34.66 -5.20
N GLU A 178 18.29 35.59 -5.83
CA GLU A 178 17.75 35.61 -7.17
C GLU A 178 18.85 35.59 -8.25
N ASP A 179 18.57 34.90 -9.36
CA ASP A 179 18.66 35.43 -10.73
C ASP A 179 17.86 34.55 -11.70
#